data_AF-A0A1V3XHE9-F1
#
_entry.id   AF-A0A1V3XHE9-F1
#
_cell.length_a   1.000
_cell.length_b   1.000
_cell.length_c   1.000
_cell.angle_alpha   90.00
_cell.angle_beta   90.00
_cell.angle_gamma   90.00
#
_symmetry.space_group_name_H-M   'P 1'
#
loop_
_entity.id
_entity.type
_entity.pdbx_description
1 polymer ?
#
loop_
_entity_poly.entity_id
_entity_poly.type
_entity_poly.pdbx_seq_one_letter_code
_entity_poly.pdbx_strand_id
1 'polypeptide(L)'
;MVLPLWVLLLSVPLATVYVSSIEKVYPAQQDRAGFAASIAASPAQRALYGQVYNDSLGAVGLWKAGMFHTLIAVAVILTVIRHTRADEETGRAELIESTSVGRYASLSAALLLSFSASIATGAIGAAGLLTTKVAPAGSLAFGAALAGSGLVFTAVAAAAAQLSPSARVTRVSRSPCSARCSRFGPSVTPDRARCPGFRRWGGHFRSGPMRGIAGGCCYCIWRRPPR
;
A
#
# COMPACT_ATOMS: atom_id res chain seq x y z
N MET A 1 3.40 6.52 13.16
CA MET A 1 2.71 6.47 14.47
C MET A 1 1.37 5.74 14.43
N VAL A 2 0.60 5.77 13.33
CA VAL A 2 -0.72 5.10 13.26
C VAL A 2 -0.65 3.56 13.26
N LEU A 3 0.46 2.96 12.79
CA LEU A 3 0.58 1.51 12.64
C LEU A 3 0.46 0.71 13.94
N PRO A 4 1.28 0.93 14.99
CA PRO A 4 1.12 0.18 16.25
C PRO A 4 -0.24 0.44 16.91
N LEU A 5 -0.82 1.63 16.71
CA LEU A 5 -2.12 1.97 17.25
C LEU A 5 -3.22 1.07 16.70
N TRP A 6 -3.33 0.92 15.36
CA TRP A 6 -4.39 0.08 14.79
C TRP A 6 -4.14 -1.41 15.04
N VAL A 7 -2.87 -1.85 15.07
CA VAL A 7 -2.53 -3.24 15.41
C VAL A 7 -3.03 -3.60 16.81
N LEU A 8 -2.75 -2.74 17.80
CA LEU A 8 -3.20 -2.97 19.18
C LEU A 8 -4.72 -2.81 19.32
N LEU A 9 -5.29 -1.80 18.67
CA LEU A 9 -6.73 -1.53 18.73
C LEU A 9 -7.57 -2.66 18.11
N LEU A 10 -7.06 -3.34 17.09
CA LEU A 10 -7.78 -4.45 16.45
C LEU A 10 -7.52 -5.82 17.09
N SER A 11 -6.49 -5.97 17.94
CA SER A 11 -6.13 -7.25 18.55
C SER A 11 -6.50 -7.36 20.02
N VAL A 12 -6.22 -6.34 20.84
CA VAL A 12 -6.38 -6.38 22.30
C VAL A 12 -7.85 -6.47 22.75
N PRO A 13 -8.82 -5.75 22.16
CA PRO A 13 -10.21 -5.79 22.62
C PRO A 13 -10.90 -7.13 22.45
N LEU A 14 -10.40 -8.03 21.59
CA LEU A 14 -11.01 -9.32 21.31
C LEU A 14 -11.15 -10.17 22.58
N ALA A 15 -10.07 -10.33 23.33
CA ALA A 15 -10.08 -11.10 24.58
C ALA A 15 -10.63 -10.27 25.74
N THR A 16 -10.13 -9.04 25.89
CA THR A 16 -10.37 -8.20 27.07
C THR A 16 -11.78 -7.62 27.15
N VAL A 17 -12.36 -7.25 26.00
CA VAL A 17 -13.68 -6.60 25.95
C VAL A 17 -14.75 -7.61 25.53
N TYR A 18 -14.59 -8.27 24.39
CA TYR A 18 -15.64 -9.12 23.85
C TYR A 18 -15.84 -10.40 24.67
N VAL A 19 -14.78 -11.20 24.80
CA VAL A 19 -14.87 -12.48 25.52
C VAL A 19 -15.12 -12.25 27.02
N SER A 20 -14.36 -11.37 27.67
CA SER A 20 -14.53 -11.12 29.11
C SER A 20 -15.92 -10.57 29.46
N SER A 21 -16.51 -9.70 28.63
CA SER A 21 -17.84 -9.16 28.92
C SER A 21 -18.92 -10.22 28.76
N ILE A 22 -18.85 -11.06 27.73
CA ILE A 22 -19.82 -12.15 27.55
C ILE A 22 -19.68 -13.19 28.66
N GLU A 23 -18.47 -13.49 29.12
CA GLU A 23 -18.28 -14.40 30.25
C GLU A 23 -18.92 -13.87 31.54
N LYS A 24 -18.83 -12.55 31.80
CA LYS A 24 -19.40 -11.90 32.98
C LYS A 24 -20.92 -11.76 32.92
N VAL A 25 -21.47 -11.43 31.75
CA VAL A 25 -22.90 -11.18 31.56
C VAL A 25 -23.68 -12.48 31.36
N TYR A 26 -23.08 -13.46 30.68
CA TYR A 26 -23.70 -14.75 30.34
C TYR A 26 -22.81 -15.93 30.78
N PRO A 27 -22.72 -16.20 32.09
CA PRO A 27 -21.86 -17.25 32.63
C PRO A 27 -22.39 -18.65 32.31
N ALA A 28 -23.71 -18.86 32.31
CA ALA A 28 -24.32 -20.15 32.01
C ALA A 28 -24.54 -20.33 30.50
N GLN A 29 -24.45 -21.59 30.05
CA GLN A 29 -24.65 -21.93 28.63
C GLN A 29 -26.08 -21.64 28.17
N GLN A 30 -27.08 -21.86 29.04
CA GLN A 30 -28.48 -21.57 28.73
C GLN A 30 -28.72 -20.09 28.43
N ASP A 31 -28.05 -19.18 29.15
CA ASP A 31 -28.19 -17.74 28.89
C ASP A 31 -27.59 -17.35 27.54
N ARG A 32 -26.49 -18.00 27.14
CA ARG A 32 -25.87 -17.81 25.82
C ARG A 32 -26.74 -18.37 24.69
N ALA A 33 -27.39 -19.50 24.91
CA ALA A 33 -28.34 -20.07 23.96
C ALA A 33 -29.56 -19.13 23.80
N GLY A 34 -30.08 -18.58 24.89
CA GLY A 34 -31.14 -17.57 24.87
C GLY A 34 -30.73 -16.29 24.13
N PHE A 35 -29.49 -15.83 24.31
CA PHE A 35 -28.92 -14.71 23.58
C PHE A 35 -28.76 -15.01 22.08
N ALA A 36 -28.27 -16.19 21.70
CA ALA A 36 -28.18 -16.60 20.31
C ALA A 36 -29.58 -16.66 19.65
N ALA A 37 -30.58 -17.15 20.37
CA ALA A 37 -31.97 -17.18 19.90
C ALA A 37 -32.56 -15.78 19.72
N SER A 38 -32.26 -14.83 20.62
CA SER A 38 -32.75 -13.45 20.50
C SER A 38 -32.14 -12.73 19.28
N ILE A 39 -30.86 -12.97 18.97
CA ILE A 39 -30.22 -12.51 17.74
C ILE A 39 -30.89 -13.12 16.51
N ALA A 40 -31.15 -14.44 16.53
CA ALA A 40 -31.78 -15.13 15.41
C ALA A 40 -33.21 -14.61 15.15
N ALA A 41 -33.93 -14.21 16.20
CA ALA A 41 -35.26 -13.62 16.09
C ALA A 41 -35.26 -12.24 15.42
N SER A 42 -34.17 -11.47 15.52
CA SER A 42 -34.07 -10.12 14.95
C SER A 42 -33.52 -10.13 13.51
N PRO A 43 -34.34 -9.81 12.48
CA PRO A 43 -33.87 -9.78 11.10
C PRO A 43 -32.77 -8.76 10.85
N ALA A 44 -32.81 -7.62 11.55
CA ALA A 44 -31.80 -6.57 11.42
C ALA A 44 -30.43 -7.03 11.94
N GLN A 45 -30.39 -7.73 13.08
CA GLN A 45 -29.12 -8.26 13.61
C GLN A 45 -28.52 -9.34 12.71
N ARG A 46 -29.37 -10.21 12.15
CA ARG A 46 -28.94 -11.21 11.16
C ARG A 46 -28.41 -10.58 9.88
N ALA A 47 -29.04 -9.50 9.40
CA ALA A 47 -28.58 -8.80 8.21
C ALA A 47 -27.21 -8.11 8.43
N LEU A 48 -26.99 -7.53 9.61
CA LEU A 48 -25.78 -6.75 9.89
C LEU A 48 -24.57 -7.60 10.28
N TYR A 49 -24.77 -8.65 11.07
CA TYR A 49 -23.69 -9.43 11.68
C TYR A 49 -23.72 -10.93 11.31
N GLY A 50 -24.79 -11.40 10.66
CA GLY A 50 -24.99 -12.80 10.33
C GLY A 50 -25.59 -13.62 11.48
N GLN A 51 -25.74 -14.92 11.26
CA GLN A 51 -26.27 -15.85 12.25
C GLN A 51 -25.20 -16.30 13.25
N VAL A 52 -25.63 -16.57 14.48
CA VAL A 52 -24.80 -17.25 15.49
C VAL A 52 -25.05 -18.75 15.36
N TYR A 53 -24.05 -19.50 14.90
CA TYR A 53 -24.20 -20.93 14.61
C TYR A 53 -24.01 -21.86 15.83
N ASN A 54 -23.51 -21.33 16.95
CA ASN A 54 -23.17 -22.10 18.13
C ASN A 54 -23.32 -21.22 19.38
N ASP A 55 -23.69 -21.81 20.51
CA ASP A 55 -23.91 -21.15 21.80
C ASP A 55 -22.65 -21.14 22.71
N SER A 56 -21.52 -21.66 22.21
CA SER A 56 -20.24 -21.59 22.91
C SER A 56 -19.80 -20.15 23.20
N LEU A 57 -19.00 -19.98 24.25
CA LEU A 57 -18.47 -18.69 24.68
C LEU A 57 -17.67 -17.98 23.57
N GLY A 58 -16.91 -18.74 22.76
CA GLY A 58 -16.19 -18.19 21.61
C GLY A 58 -17.13 -17.73 20.49
N ALA A 59 -18.13 -18.52 20.15
CA ALA A 59 -19.08 -18.18 19.09
C ALA A 59 -19.89 -16.93 19.44
N VAL A 60 -20.47 -16.88 20.64
CA VAL A 60 -21.26 -15.72 21.09
C VAL A 60 -20.36 -14.51 21.38
N GLY A 61 -19.19 -14.74 21.98
CA GLY A 61 -18.21 -13.70 22.30
C GLY A 61 -17.66 -12.98 21.08
N LEU A 62 -17.29 -13.74 20.04
CA LEU A 62 -16.59 -13.21 18.88
C LEU A 62 -17.52 -12.91 17.69
N TRP A 63 -18.78 -13.33 17.71
CA TRP A 63 -19.73 -13.05 16.63
C TRP A 63 -19.77 -11.56 16.27
N LYS A 64 -19.90 -10.70 17.28
CA LYS A 64 -19.93 -9.24 17.07
C LYS A 64 -18.55 -8.66 16.74
N ALA A 65 -17.48 -9.40 17.02
CA ALA A 65 -16.12 -9.06 16.61
C ALA A 65 -15.85 -9.35 15.12
N GLY A 66 -16.81 -9.94 14.38
CA GLY A 66 -16.71 -10.11 12.93
C GLY A 66 -16.38 -8.82 12.17
N MET A 67 -16.87 -7.67 12.66
CA MET A 67 -16.62 -6.34 12.09
C MET A 67 -15.12 -5.96 12.02
N PHE A 68 -14.27 -6.57 12.86
CA PHE A 68 -12.83 -6.31 12.85
C PHE A 68 -12.16 -6.72 11.53
N HIS A 69 -12.73 -7.70 10.80
CA HIS A 69 -12.24 -8.10 9.47
C HIS A 69 -12.41 -6.98 8.44
N THR A 70 -13.47 -6.18 8.57
CA THR A 70 -13.67 -4.99 7.72
C THR A 70 -12.79 -3.82 8.18
N LEU A 71 -12.61 -3.65 9.49
CA LEU A 71 -11.76 -2.57 10.01
C LEU A 71 -10.28 -2.76 9.66
N ILE A 72 -9.77 -4.00 9.70
CA ILE A 72 -8.39 -4.28 9.27
C ILE A 72 -8.22 -3.98 7.78
N ALA A 73 -9.23 -4.28 6.95
CA ALA A 73 -9.23 -3.95 5.52
C ALA A 73 -9.05 -2.45 5.29
N VAL A 74 -9.84 -1.63 6.00
CA VAL A 74 -9.74 -0.16 5.91
C VAL A 74 -8.37 0.32 6.41
N ALA A 75 -7.90 -0.21 7.54
CA ALA A 75 -6.61 0.18 8.12
C ALA A 75 -5.43 -0.11 7.18
N VAL A 76 -5.39 -1.27 6.53
CA VAL A 76 -4.31 -1.62 5.60
C VAL A 76 -4.39 -0.79 4.32
N ILE A 77 -5.59 -0.55 3.77
CA ILE A 77 -5.78 0.30 2.58
C ILE A 77 -5.26 1.72 2.85
N LEU A 78 -5.68 2.33 3.96
CA LEU A 78 -5.23 3.67 4.35
C LEU A 78 -3.73 3.72 4.61
N THR A 79 -3.15 2.67 5.19
CA THR A 79 -1.72 2.56 5.43
C THR A 79 -0.95 2.53 4.10
N VAL A 80 -1.37 1.70 3.14
CA VAL A 80 -0.76 1.61 1.81
C VAL A 80 -0.87 2.93 1.05
N ILE A 81 -2.04 3.56 1.03
CA ILE A 81 -2.25 4.86 0.37
C ILE A 81 -1.35 5.92 1.00
N ARG A 82 -1.30 5.98 2.33
CA ARG A 82 -0.46 6.96 3.05
C ARG A 82 1.01 6.79 2.72
N HIS A 83 1.54 5.57 2.72
CA HIS A 83 2.94 5.33 2.43
C HIS A 83 3.31 5.55 0.95
N THR A 84 2.37 5.35 0.03
CA THR A 84 2.61 5.59 -1.40
C THR A 84 2.44 7.04 -1.83
N ARG A 85 1.59 7.82 -1.15
CA ARG A 85 1.32 9.25 -1.47
C ARG A 85 2.13 10.25 -0.65
N ALA A 86 2.45 9.95 0.61
CA ALA A 86 3.22 10.87 1.47
C ALA A 86 4.66 11.11 0.96
N ASP A 87 5.22 10.16 0.22
CA ASP A 87 6.53 10.29 -0.40
C ASP A 87 6.51 11.31 -1.58
N GLU A 88 5.35 11.52 -2.20
CA GLU A 88 5.17 12.48 -3.29
C GLU A 88 5.06 13.92 -2.75
N GLU A 89 4.27 14.14 -1.71
CA GLU A 89 4.01 15.47 -1.15
C GLU A 89 5.22 16.08 -0.43
N THR A 90 6.12 15.25 0.09
CA THR A 90 7.28 15.70 0.87
C THR A 90 8.53 15.96 0.02
N GLY A 91 8.48 15.74 -1.30
CA GLY A 91 9.64 15.84 -2.20
C GLY A 91 10.75 14.82 -1.91
N ARG A 92 10.57 13.94 -0.91
CA ARG A 92 11.53 12.89 -0.53
C ARG A 92 11.76 11.89 -1.64
N ALA A 93 10.77 11.67 -2.50
CA ALA A 93 10.92 10.83 -3.67
C ALA A 93 12.08 11.29 -4.57
N GLU A 94 12.28 12.60 -4.77
CA GLU A 94 13.37 13.11 -5.63
C GLU A 94 14.75 12.95 -4.98
N LEU A 95 14.85 13.10 -3.66
CA LEU A 95 16.08 12.84 -2.91
C LEU A 95 16.43 11.34 -2.90
N ILE A 96 15.44 10.46 -2.73
CA ILE A 96 15.65 9.01 -2.77
C ILE A 96 15.95 8.54 -4.20
N GLU A 97 15.37 9.13 -5.23
CA GLU A 97 15.67 8.82 -6.64
C GLU A 97 17.08 9.28 -7.06
N SER A 98 17.65 10.28 -6.35
CA SER A 98 19.08 10.65 -6.51
C SER A 98 20.05 9.62 -5.91
N THR A 99 19.54 8.73 -5.04
CA THR A 99 20.28 7.58 -4.50
C THR A 99 20.00 6.31 -5.32
N SER A 100 20.75 5.23 -5.12
CA SER A 100 20.63 3.97 -5.90
C SER A 100 19.34 3.15 -5.59
N VAL A 101 18.27 3.79 -5.14
CA VAL A 101 17.05 3.14 -4.67
C VAL A 101 16.06 2.99 -5.84
N GLY A 102 15.65 1.75 -6.10
CA GLY A 102 14.78 1.43 -7.25
C GLY A 102 13.36 2.00 -7.14
N ARG A 103 12.71 2.19 -8.29
CA ARG A 103 11.34 2.75 -8.45
C ARG A 103 10.25 2.09 -7.59
N TYR A 104 10.46 0.86 -7.14
CA TYR A 104 9.49 0.08 -6.36
C TYR A 104 9.74 0.10 -4.84
N ALA A 105 10.76 0.81 -4.36
CA ALA A 105 11.14 0.75 -2.94
C ALA A 105 10.03 1.16 -1.97
N SER A 106 9.31 2.26 -2.27
CA SER A 106 8.20 2.73 -1.42
C SER A 106 7.02 1.74 -1.40
N LEU A 107 6.69 1.15 -2.54
CA LEU A 107 5.63 0.13 -2.63
C LEU A 107 6.02 -1.13 -1.86
N SER A 108 7.23 -1.65 -2.05
CA SER A 108 7.70 -2.84 -1.32
C SER A 108 7.76 -2.60 0.19
N ALA A 109 8.18 -1.41 0.63
CA ALA A 109 8.19 -1.05 2.05
C ALA A 109 6.75 -1.01 2.62
N ALA A 110 5.82 -0.33 1.95
CA ALA A 110 4.42 -0.24 2.35
C ALA A 110 3.76 -1.62 2.45
N LEU A 111 4.08 -2.53 1.52
CA LEU A 111 3.61 -3.90 1.55
C LEU A 111 4.19 -4.66 2.73
N LEU A 112 5.51 -4.70 2.89
CA LEU A 112 6.15 -5.41 4.01
C LEU A 112 5.61 -4.94 5.37
N LEU A 113 5.41 -3.64 5.54
CA LEU A 113 4.79 -3.05 6.74
C LEU A 113 3.35 -3.53 6.93
N SER A 114 2.52 -3.49 5.88
CA SER A 114 1.10 -3.89 5.99
C SER A 114 0.92 -5.39 6.18
N PHE A 115 1.76 -6.20 5.51
CA PHE A 115 1.83 -7.66 5.67
C PHE A 115 2.22 -8.05 7.10
N SER A 116 3.35 -7.52 7.59
CA SER A 116 3.83 -7.80 8.95
C SER A 116 2.84 -7.32 10.02
N ALA A 117 2.25 -6.14 9.85
CA ALA A 117 1.24 -5.61 10.76
C ALA A 117 -0.03 -6.46 10.80
N SER A 118 -0.48 -6.98 9.65
CA SER A 118 -1.66 -7.86 9.57
C SER A 118 -1.42 -9.19 10.29
N ILE A 119 -0.25 -9.80 10.05
CA ILE A 119 0.17 -11.02 10.74
C ILE A 119 0.29 -10.78 12.25
N ALA A 120 0.94 -9.69 12.65
CA ALA A 120 1.07 -9.33 14.07
C ALA A 120 -0.30 -9.13 14.73
N THR A 121 -1.24 -8.46 14.05
CA THR A 121 -2.60 -8.24 14.57
C THR A 121 -3.32 -9.56 14.81
N GLY A 122 -3.27 -10.49 13.83
CA GLY A 122 -3.87 -11.82 13.98
C GLY A 122 -3.18 -12.67 15.06
N ALA A 123 -1.86 -12.62 15.15
CA ALA A 123 -1.08 -13.35 16.14
C ALA A 123 -1.34 -12.84 17.57
N ILE A 124 -1.35 -11.52 17.79
CA ILE A 124 -1.66 -10.91 19.10
C ILE A 124 -3.11 -11.21 19.46
N GLY A 125 -4.04 -11.12 18.51
CA GLY A 125 -5.45 -11.46 18.73
C GLY A 125 -5.63 -12.92 19.14
N ALA A 126 -5.00 -13.86 18.43
CA ALA A 126 -5.03 -15.29 18.75
C ALA A 126 -4.40 -15.56 20.13
N ALA A 127 -3.21 -15.00 20.40
CA ALA A 127 -2.54 -15.13 21.70
C ALA A 127 -3.41 -14.60 22.84
N GLY A 128 -4.06 -13.44 22.65
CA GLY A 128 -5.01 -12.89 23.61
C GLY A 128 -6.17 -13.85 23.87
N LEU A 129 -6.77 -14.41 22.82
CA LEU A 129 -7.88 -15.36 22.95
C LEU A 129 -7.48 -16.69 23.59
N LEU A 130 -6.24 -17.14 23.39
CA LEU A 130 -5.71 -18.34 24.04
C LEU A 130 -5.56 -18.18 25.56
N THR A 131 -5.54 -16.96 26.10
CA THR A 131 -5.56 -16.73 27.55
C THR A 131 -6.97 -16.82 28.16
N THR A 132 -8.01 -16.96 27.32
CA THR A 132 -9.42 -17.05 27.75
C THR A 132 -9.93 -18.49 27.73
N LYS A 133 -11.17 -18.71 28.17
CA LYS A 133 -11.84 -20.03 28.15
C LYS A 133 -12.35 -20.46 26.77
N VAL A 134 -12.00 -19.75 25.70
CA VAL A 134 -12.36 -20.11 24.32
C VAL A 134 -11.54 -21.31 23.84
N ALA A 135 -12.16 -22.18 23.04
CA ALA A 135 -11.47 -23.33 22.46
C ALA A 135 -10.24 -22.89 21.63
N PRO A 136 -9.05 -23.50 21.82
CA PRO A 136 -7.82 -23.09 21.16
C PRO A 136 -7.90 -23.06 19.63
N ALA A 137 -8.61 -24.05 19.04
CA ALA A 137 -8.82 -24.12 17.60
C ALA A 137 -9.60 -22.90 17.07
N GLY A 138 -10.63 -22.44 17.79
CA GLY A 138 -11.41 -21.27 17.43
C GLY A 138 -10.60 -19.97 17.57
N SER A 139 -9.80 -19.86 18.63
CA SER A 139 -8.90 -18.72 18.86
C SER A 139 -7.88 -18.56 17.72
N LEU A 140 -7.27 -19.67 17.30
CA LEU A 140 -6.32 -19.68 16.18
C LEU A 140 -7.02 -19.42 14.84
N ALA A 141 -8.18 -20.02 14.59
CA ALA A 141 -8.94 -19.81 13.37
C ALA A 141 -9.37 -18.33 13.22
N PHE A 142 -9.83 -17.69 14.29
CA PHE A 142 -10.21 -16.28 14.27
C PHE A 142 -9.00 -15.38 13.98
N GLY A 143 -7.87 -15.60 14.66
CA GLY A 143 -6.65 -14.83 14.41
C GLY A 143 -6.11 -15.03 12.99
N ALA A 144 -6.16 -16.25 12.46
CA ALA A 144 -5.78 -16.56 11.08
C ALA A 144 -6.71 -15.90 10.06
N ALA A 145 -8.03 -15.90 10.29
CA ALA A 145 -9.00 -15.22 9.44
C ALA A 145 -8.79 -13.70 9.43
N LEU A 146 -8.48 -13.12 10.60
CA LEU A 146 -8.18 -11.70 10.73
C LEU A 146 -6.91 -11.32 9.98
N ALA A 147 -5.82 -12.08 10.17
CA ALA A 147 -4.59 -11.89 9.41
C ALA A 147 -4.85 -12.05 7.90
N GLY A 148 -5.51 -13.14 7.50
CA GLY A 148 -5.84 -13.44 6.10
C GLY A 148 -6.63 -12.32 5.42
N SER A 149 -7.61 -11.74 6.12
CA SER A 149 -8.35 -10.57 5.62
C SER A 149 -7.43 -9.38 5.37
N GLY A 150 -6.55 -9.06 6.32
CA GLY A 150 -5.53 -8.01 6.15
C GLY A 150 -4.60 -8.27 4.96
N LEU A 151 -4.17 -9.52 4.75
CA LEU A 151 -3.33 -9.91 3.62
C LEU A 151 -4.03 -9.70 2.28
N VAL A 152 -5.28 -10.16 2.15
CA VAL A 152 -6.08 -10.03 0.93
C VAL A 152 -6.28 -8.55 0.57
N PHE A 153 -6.71 -7.74 1.53
CA PHE A 153 -6.94 -6.31 1.27
C PHE A 153 -5.64 -5.54 1.04
N THR A 154 -4.53 -5.95 1.64
CA THR A 154 -3.20 -5.41 1.32
C THR A 154 -2.84 -5.69 -0.14
N ALA A 155 -3.08 -6.91 -0.64
CA ALA A 155 -2.85 -7.26 -2.04
C ALA A 155 -3.75 -6.47 -3.01
N VAL A 156 -5.03 -6.31 -2.67
CA VAL A 156 -5.98 -5.49 -3.44
C VAL A 156 -5.52 -4.02 -3.47
N ALA A 157 -5.10 -3.47 -2.34
CA ALA A 157 -4.57 -2.11 -2.27
C ALA A 157 -3.29 -1.95 -3.11
N ALA A 158 -2.42 -2.97 -3.12
CA ALA A 158 -1.22 -3.00 -3.96
C ALA A 158 -1.57 -2.93 -5.45
N ALA A 159 -2.52 -3.75 -5.89
CA ALA A 159 -3.00 -3.77 -7.27
C ALA A 159 -3.62 -2.41 -7.65
N ALA A 160 -4.46 -1.86 -6.77
CA ALA A 160 -5.06 -0.54 -6.98
C ALA A 160 -4.00 0.57 -7.08
N ALA A 161 -2.94 0.53 -6.27
CA ALA A 161 -1.85 1.50 -6.31
C ALA A 161 -1.02 1.41 -7.61
N GLN A 162 -0.85 0.21 -8.17
CA GLN A 162 -0.14 0.01 -9.44
C GLN A 162 -0.98 0.42 -10.66
N LEU A 163 -2.29 0.18 -10.62
CA LEU A 163 -3.23 0.53 -11.70
C LEU A 163 -3.59 2.02 -11.69
N SER A 164 -3.52 2.66 -10.52
CA SER A 164 -3.73 4.10 -10.41
C SER A 164 -2.68 4.82 -11.25
N PRO A 165 -3.05 5.74 -12.14
CA PRO A 165 -2.12 6.55 -12.89
C PRO A 165 -1.25 7.33 -11.91
N SER A 166 -0.06 6.80 -11.61
CA SER A 166 0.99 7.62 -11.04
C SER A 166 1.27 8.67 -12.11
N ALA A 167 1.32 9.96 -11.73
CA ALA A 167 1.65 11.08 -12.62
C ALA A 167 3.00 10.92 -13.38
N ARG A 168 3.72 9.81 -13.15
CA ARG A 168 4.98 9.40 -13.77
C ARG A 168 4.82 8.45 -14.98
N VAL A 169 3.67 7.84 -15.26
CA VAL A 169 3.52 6.89 -16.40
C VAL A 169 3.64 7.56 -17.77
N THR A 170 3.53 8.89 -17.86
CA THR A 170 3.83 9.65 -19.08
C THR A 170 5.32 9.76 -19.42
N ARG A 171 6.24 9.23 -18.60
CA ARG A 171 7.71 9.25 -18.85
C ARG A 171 8.32 7.92 -19.28
N VAL A 172 7.51 6.93 -19.67
CA VAL A 172 7.99 5.66 -20.27
C VAL A 172 7.93 5.64 -21.79
N SER A 173 7.55 6.74 -22.45
CA SER A 173 8.08 7.00 -23.79
C SER A 173 9.50 7.53 -23.66
N ARG A 174 10.42 6.65 -23.26
CA ARG A 174 11.83 6.80 -23.58
C ARG A 174 11.92 6.69 -25.10
N SER A 175 11.82 7.83 -25.79
CA SER A 175 12.45 7.96 -27.10
C SER A 175 13.91 7.48 -26.93
N PRO A 176 14.42 6.55 -27.74
CA PRO A 176 15.78 5.98 -27.63
C PRO A 176 16.94 6.99 -27.78
N CYS A 177 16.65 8.29 -27.78
CA CYS A 177 17.54 9.34 -28.23
C CYS A 177 18.57 9.79 -27.19
N SER A 178 18.31 9.63 -25.88
CA SER A 178 19.24 10.12 -24.84
C SER A 178 20.41 9.18 -24.56
N ALA A 179 20.27 7.87 -24.81
CA ALA A 179 21.32 6.90 -24.56
C ALA A 179 22.43 6.88 -25.64
N ARG A 180 22.24 7.59 -26.76
CA ARG A 180 23.22 7.62 -27.87
C ARG A 180 24.15 8.84 -27.86
N CYS A 181 23.85 9.88 -27.06
CA CYS A 181 24.69 11.08 -26.99
C CYS A 181 25.90 10.97 -26.05
N SER A 182 25.93 10.02 -25.11
CA SER A 182 27.04 9.90 -24.15
C SER A 182 28.24 9.07 -24.65
N ARG A 183 28.19 8.56 -25.90
CA ARG A 183 29.25 7.68 -26.45
C ARG A 183 30.26 8.36 -27.37
N PHE A 184 30.18 9.67 -27.58
CA PHE A 184 31.16 10.41 -28.37
C PHE A 184 31.91 11.41 -27.50
N GLY A 185 33.20 11.14 -27.31
CA GLY A 185 34.14 11.99 -26.58
C GLY A 185 34.41 13.35 -27.26
N PRO A 186 35.23 14.21 -26.65
CA PRO A 186 35.32 15.66 -26.92
C PRO A 186 35.98 16.06 -28.26
N SER A 187 36.16 15.16 -29.22
CA SER A 187 36.97 15.40 -30.42
C SER A 187 36.20 15.69 -31.72
N VAL A 188 34.94 16.12 -31.65
CA VAL A 188 34.14 16.39 -32.87
C VAL A 188 33.73 17.85 -32.94
N THR A 189 34.41 18.62 -33.78
CA THR A 189 34.03 19.98 -34.17
C THR A 189 32.83 19.94 -35.13
N PRO A 190 31.76 20.73 -34.90
CA PRO A 190 30.62 20.77 -35.81
C PRO A 190 30.95 21.55 -37.08
N ASP A 191 30.64 20.95 -38.24
CA ASP A 191 30.78 21.55 -39.57
C ASP A 191 29.77 22.71 -39.75
N ARG A 192 30.29 23.92 -39.93
CA ARG A 192 29.50 25.17 -39.96
C ARG A 192 28.67 25.35 -41.22
N ALA A 193 28.89 24.57 -42.27
CA ALA A 193 28.27 24.80 -43.58
C ALA A 193 26.77 24.44 -43.65
N ARG A 194 26.23 23.68 -42.68
CA ARG A 194 24.84 23.16 -42.73
C ARG A 194 23.86 23.74 -41.71
N CYS A 195 24.27 24.72 -40.92
CA CYS A 195 23.40 25.39 -39.94
C CYS A 195 23.20 26.87 -40.32
N PRO A 196 22.18 27.22 -41.14
CA PRO A 196 21.86 28.61 -41.41
C PRO A 196 21.16 29.19 -40.17
N GLY A 197 21.96 29.68 -39.21
CA GLY A 197 21.45 30.27 -37.98
C GLY A 197 22.50 30.54 -36.90
N PHE A 198 23.65 29.86 -36.94
CA PHE A 198 24.71 30.09 -35.97
C PHE A 198 25.66 31.22 -36.41
N ARG A 199 25.19 32.47 -36.30
CA ARG A 199 26.06 33.64 -36.46
C ARG A 199 26.98 33.75 -35.25
N ARG A 200 28.29 33.65 -35.48
CA ARG A 200 29.34 33.93 -34.50
C ARG A 200 29.29 35.42 -34.14
N TRP A 201 28.63 35.79 -33.05
CA TRP A 201 28.84 37.09 -32.43
C TRP A 201 30.07 37.03 -31.51
N GLY A 202 30.91 38.04 -31.61
CA GLY A 202 32.29 38.03 -31.13
C GLY A 202 32.46 37.66 -29.66
N GLY A 203 33.47 36.82 -29.40
CA GLY A 203 34.32 36.84 -28.21
C GLY A 203 33.75 36.50 -26.83
N HIS A 204 32.44 36.60 -26.57
CA HIS A 204 31.90 36.44 -25.21
C HIS A 204 30.58 35.67 -25.18
N PHE A 205 30.58 34.55 -24.44
CA PHE A 205 29.35 33.83 -24.08
C PHE A 205 28.53 34.67 -23.09
N ARG A 206 27.40 35.22 -23.53
CA ARG A 206 26.33 35.71 -22.65
C ARG A 206 25.07 34.90 -22.92
N SER A 207 24.56 34.24 -21.89
CA SER A 207 23.30 33.50 -21.92
C SER A 207 22.11 34.48 -21.97
N GLY A 208 21.46 34.60 -23.13
CA GLY A 208 20.13 35.20 -23.26
C GLY A 208 19.01 34.18 -23.00
N PRO A 209 17.80 34.63 -22.62
CA PRO A 209 16.76 33.75 -22.11
C PRO A 209 16.14 32.89 -23.22
N MET A 210 16.09 31.58 -22.98
CA MET A 210 15.41 30.60 -23.83
C MET A 210 13.89 30.85 -23.81
N ARG A 211 13.36 31.43 -24.89
CA ARG A 211 11.94 31.26 -25.24
C ARG A 211 11.83 29.94 -26.00
N GLY A 212 11.11 28.99 -25.40
CA GLY A 212 10.87 27.68 -26.00
C GLY A 212 10.03 27.76 -27.27
N ILE A 213 10.16 26.74 -28.12
CA ILE A 213 9.09 26.15 -28.92
C ILE A 213 9.51 24.70 -29.26
N ALA A 214 8.48 23.87 -29.27
CA ALA A 214 8.42 22.44 -29.45
C ALA A 214 9.13 21.84 -30.67
N GLY A 215 9.40 20.54 -30.58
CA GLY A 215 9.36 19.60 -31.69
C GLY A 215 10.48 19.71 -32.72
N GLY A 216 11.51 18.86 -32.61
CA GLY A 216 12.51 18.77 -33.67
C GLY A 216 13.60 17.77 -33.36
N CYS A 217 13.38 16.52 -33.75
CA CYS A 217 14.38 15.46 -33.73
C CYS A 217 15.54 15.84 -34.67
N CYS A 218 16.64 16.35 -34.12
CA CYS A 218 17.85 16.69 -34.88
C CYS A 218 18.59 15.40 -35.29
N TYR A 219 18.23 14.85 -36.44
CA TYR A 219 18.90 13.73 -37.08
C TYR A 219 20.02 14.25 -37.99
N CYS A 220 21.23 14.45 -37.46
CA CYS A 220 22.42 14.68 -38.29
C CYS A 220 22.90 13.34 -38.86
N ILE A 221 22.58 13.09 -40.13
CA ILE A 221 23.11 12.00 -40.96
C ILE A 221 24.63 12.15 -41.07
N TRP A 222 25.38 11.22 -40.47
CA TRP A 222 26.83 11.10 -40.62
C TRP A 222 27.16 10.14 -41.77
N ARG A 223 27.74 10.64 -42.88
CA ARG A 223 28.39 9.81 -43.91
C ARG A 223 29.90 9.74 -43.63
N ARG A 224 30.48 8.53 -43.72
CA ARG A 224 31.94 8.32 -43.75
C ARG A 224 32.50 8.76 -45.11
N PRO A 225 33.65 9.46 -45.19
CA PRO A 225 34.33 9.72 -46.46
C PRO A 225 35.02 8.45 -46.99
N PRO A 226 35.07 8.24 -48.31
CA PRO A 226 35.90 7.21 -48.93
C PRO A 226 37.39 7.62 -48.89
N ARG A 227 38.27 6.61 -48.90
CA ARG A 227 39.73 6.74 -48.83
C ARG A 227 40.33 7.33 -50.09
#